data_AF-A0A3T0L1D6-F1
#
_entry.id   AF-A0A3T0L1D6-F1
#
_cell.length_a   1.000
_cell.length_b   1.000
_cell.length_c   1.000
_cell.angle_alpha   90.00
_cell.angle_beta   90.00
_cell.angle_gamma   90.00
#
_symmetry.space_group_name_H-M   'P 1'
#
loop_
_entity.id
_entity.type
_entity.pdbx_description
1 polymer ?
#
loop_
_entity_poly.entity_id
_entity_poly.type
_entity_poly.pdbx_seq_one_letter_code
_entity_poly.pdbx_strand_id
1 'polypeptide(L)'
;MSVKHNDSPKTFGEKIAEMSTTKKIVLSVLAILIVFVPLGLLDSADAYGEWDPSWYKEHLGFVPQGLVEWGNKFQFPHLLPDYGIPGANEVLGYYVSAIVGVVLLFAVYFILAKIISNKNSSK
;
A
#
# COMPACT_ATOMS: atom_id res chain seq x y z
N MET A 1 19.14 42.27 24.83
CA MET A 1 17.77 42.04 25.35
C MET A 1 17.01 41.22 24.30
N SER A 2 16.60 40.01 24.69
CA SER A 2 15.75 39.00 24.02
C SER A 2 15.21 39.28 22.59
N VAL A 3 15.67 38.50 21.61
CA VAL A 3 14.90 38.19 20.40
C VAL A 3 13.87 37.13 20.79
N LYS A 4 12.60 37.53 20.93
CA LYS A 4 11.49 36.57 21.05
C LYS A 4 11.26 35.94 19.69
N HIS A 5 11.74 34.71 19.49
CA HIS A 5 11.19 33.83 18.46
C HIS A 5 9.79 33.41 18.89
N ASN A 6 8.79 34.19 18.49
CA ASN A 6 7.40 33.76 18.53
C ASN A 6 7.07 33.12 17.18
N ASP A 7 7.62 31.95 16.93
CA ASP A 7 7.28 31.15 15.76
C ASP A 7 6.04 30.32 16.11
N SER A 8 4.87 30.96 16.01
CA SER A 8 3.60 30.26 16.05
C SER A 8 3.65 29.07 15.08
N PRO A 9 3.13 27.88 15.46
CA PRO A 9 3.17 26.74 14.57
C PRO A 9 2.44 27.07 13.27
N LYS A 10 3.17 27.00 12.14
CA LYS A 10 2.62 27.30 10.82
C LYS A 10 1.35 26.48 10.57
N THR A 11 0.32 27.15 10.08
CA THR A 11 -0.95 26.55 9.68
C THR A 11 -0.74 25.60 8.50
N PHE A 12 -1.71 24.73 8.25
CA PHE A 12 -1.64 23.81 7.11
C PHE A 12 -1.53 24.58 5.77
N GLY A 13 -2.26 25.69 5.62
CA GLY A 13 -2.20 26.54 4.43
C GLY A 13 -0.81 27.13 4.19
N GLU A 14 -0.17 27.63 5.24
CA GLU A 14 1.21 28.17 5.16
C GLU A 14 2.23 27.08 4.81
N LYS A 15 2.07 25.88 5.41
CA LYS A 15 2.92 24.72 5.08
C LYS A 15 2.77 24.30 3.61
N ILE A 16 1.55 24.29 3.07
CA ILE A 16 1.32 24.01 1.65
C ILE A 16 1.94 25.12 0.79
N ALA A 17 1.74 26.39 1.13
CA ALA A 17 2.27 27.52 0.36
C ALA A 17 3.80 27.44 0.18
N GLU A 18 4.52 27.12 1.26
CA GLU A 18 5.99 26.97 1.27
C GLU A 18 6.53 25.70 0.58
N MET A 19 5.68 24.71 0.28
CA MET A 19 6.14 23.49 -0.41
C MET A 19 6.58 23.79 -1.85
N SER A 20 7.63 23.07 -2.29
CA SER A 20 8.04 23.07 -3.69
C SER A 20 6.93 22.55 -4.59
N THR A 21 6.88 23.05 -5.84
CA THR A 21 5.89 22.65 -6.84
C THR A 21 5.88 21.13 -7.06
N THR A 22 7.06 20.49 -7.09
CA THR A 22 7.18 19.03 -7.20
C THR A 22 6.49 18.31 -6.04
N LYS A 23 6.69 18.76 -4.80
CA LYS A 23 6.08 18.13 -3.63
C LYS A 23 4.56 18.28 -3.64
N LYS A 24 4.06 19.44 -4.05
CA LYS A 24 2.62 19.68 -4.25
C LYS A 24 2.05 18.71 -5.29
N ILE A 25 2.70 18.58 -6.45
CA ILE A 25 2.27 17.65 -7.51
C ILE A 25 2.24 16.21 -7.00
N VAL A 26 3.32 15.75 -6.35
CA VAL A 26 3.40 14.38 -5.82
C VAL A 26 2.28 14.13 -4.81
N LEU A 27 2.03 15.06 -3.88
CA LEU A 27 0.95 14.91 -2.90
C LEU A 27 -0.44 14.90 -3.56
N SER A 28 -0.66 15.75 -4.57
CA SER A 28 -1.91 15.75 -5.33
C SER A 28 -2.13 14.44 -6.09
N VAL A 29 -1.10 13.91 -6.75
CA VAL A 29 -1.17 12.62 -7.45
C VAL A 29 -1.45 11.49 -6.46
N LEU A 30 -0.77 11.46 -5.31
CA LEU A 30 -1.02 10.47 -4.27
C LEU A 30 -2.46 10.55 -3.74
N ALA A 31 -2.98 11.75 -3.51
CA ALA A 31 -4.36 11.94 -3.06
C ALA A 31 -5.36 11.40 -4.09
N ILE A 32 -5.14 11.68 -5.39
CA ILE A 32 -5.96 11.13 -6.46
C ILE A 32 -5.90 9.61 -6.45
N LEU A 33 -4.70 9.02 -6.39
CA LEU A 33 -4.55 7.56 -6.36
C LEU A 33 -5.32 6.93 -5.20
N ILE A 34 -5.19 7.48 -3.98
CA ILE A 34 -5.90 6.97 -2.78
C ILE A 34 -7.42 6.96 -2.98
N VAL A 35 -7.97 8.01 -3.60
CA VAL A 35 -9.41 8.10 -3.86
C VAL A 35 -9.86 7.09 -4.92
N PHE A 36 -8.98 6.78 -5.89
CA PHE A 36 -9.29 5.85 -6.98
C PHE A 36 -9.08 4.38 -6.60
N VAL A 37 -8.23 4.06 -5.61
CA VAL A 37 -8.03 2.67 -5.13
C VAL A 37 -9.34 1.93 -4.82
N PRO A 38 -10.29 2.47 -4.03
CA PRO A 38 -11.52 1.75 -3.71
C PRO A 38 -12.49 1.58 -4.90
N LEU A 39 -12.28 2.26 -6.03
CA LEU A 39 -13.13 2.06 -7.22
C LEU A 39 -12.99 0.65 -7.78
N GLY A 40 -11.86 -0.02 -7.53
CA GLY A 40 -11.67 -1.43 -7.90
C GLY A 40 -12.68 -2.37 -7.22
N LEU A 41 -13.24 -2.00 -6.06
CA LEU A 41 -14.27 -2.79 -5.38
C LEU A 41 -15.64 -2.76 -6.06
N LEU A 42 -15.82 -1.89 -7.05
CA LEU A 42 -17.08 -1.80 -7.80
C LEU A 42 -17.14 -2.83 -8.93
N ASP A 43 -16.00 -3.38 -9.33
CA ASP A 43 -15.90 -4.39 -10.38
C ASP A 43 -15.65 -5.77 -9.74
N SER A 44 -16.21 -6.82 -10.34
CA SER A 44 -15.96 -8.21 -9.94
C SER A 44 -14.70 -8.79 -10.60
N ALA A 45 -13.94 -7.96 -11.33
CA ALA A 45 -12.69 -8.36 -11.94
C ALA A 45 -11.61 -8.59 -10.88
N ASP A 46 -10.77 -9.60 -11.11
CA ASP A 46 -9.64 -9.92 -10.24
C ASP A 46 -8.65 -8.76 -10.14
N ALA A 47 -7.97 -8.66 -8.99
CA ALA A 47 -6.92 -7.68 -8.79
C ALA A 47 -5.80 -7.86 -9.83
N TYR A 48 -5.20 -6.75 -10.25
CA TYR A 48 -4.10 -6.77 -11.20
C TYR A 48 -2.95 -7.65 -10.69
N GLY A 49 -2.64 -8.73 -11.41
CA GLY A 49 -1.61 -9.70 -11.04
C GLY A 49 -2.11 -10.93 -10.29
N GLU A 50 -3.40 -10.99 -9.92
CA GLU A 50 -4.02 -12.12 -9.23
C GLU A 50 -4.92 -12.97 -10.14
N TRP A 51 -4.74 -12.89 -11.46
CA TRP A 51 -5.55 -13.66 -12.42
C TRP A 51 -5.29 -15.17 -12.36
N ASP A 52 -6.37 -15.95 -12.46
CA ASP A 52 -6.27 -17.42 -12.52
C ASP A 52 -5.67 -17.89 -13.87
N PRO A 53 -4.95 -19.04 -13.91
CA PRO A 53 -4.54 -19.68 -15.15
C PRO A 53 -5.66 -19.84 -16.20
N SER A 54 -6.92 -20.02 -15.80
CA SER A 54 -8.05 -20.08 -16.73
C SER A 54 -8.25 -18.77 -17.50
N TRP A 55 -8.06 -17.63 -16.84
CA TRP A 55 -8.16 -16.30 -17.46
C TRP A 55 -7.17 -16.16 -18.62
N TYR A 56 -5.92 -16.59 -18.41
CA TYR A 56 -4.89 -16.56 -19.46
C TYR A 56 -5.22 -17.49 -20.61
N LYS A 57 -5.74 -18.69 -20.32
CA LYS A 57 -6.15 -19.63 -21.36
C LYS A 57 -7.29 -19.09 -22.22
N GLU A 58 -8.24 -18.38 -21.61
CA GLU A 58 -9.36 -17.75 -22.31
C GLU A 58 -8.93 -16.57 -23.18
N HIS A 59 -8.06 -15.69 -22.66
CA HIS A 59 -7.69 -14.45 -23.34
C HIS A 59 -6.48 -14.59 -24.28
N LEU A 60 -5.55 -15.49 -23.98
CA LEU A 60 -4.31 -15.70 -24.75
C LEU A 60 -4.30 -17.05 -25.50
N GLY A 61 -5.23 -17.97 -25.19
CA GLY A 61 -5.26 -19.32 -25.76
C GLY A 61 -4.26 -20.29 -25.11
N PHE A 62 -3.41 -19.84 -24.19
CA PHE A 62 -2.47 -20.67 -23.44
C PHE A 62 -2.10 -20.03 -22.10
N VAL A 63 -1.56 -20.84 -21.18
CA VAL A 63 -1.00 -20.36 -19.90
C VAL A 63 0.52 -20.21 -20.07
N PRO A 64 1.10 -19.03 -19.80
CA PRO A 64 2.55 -18.84 -19.87
C PRO A 64 3.30 -19.83 -18.97
N GLN A 65 4.30 -20.53 -19.52
CA GLN A 65 5.04 -21.57 -18.79
C GLN A 65 5.70 -21.04 -17.52
N GLY A 66 6.22 -19.81 -17.55
CA GLY A 66 6.77 -19.17 -16.37
C GLY A 66 5.76 -19.03 -15.23
N LEU A 67 4.49 -18.71 -15.53
CA LEU A 67 3.44 -18.65 -14.50
C LEU A 67 3.22 -20.00 -13.83
N VAL A 68 3.23 -21.09 -14.62
CA VAL A 68 3.08 -22.46 -14.09
C VAL A 68 4.27 -22.85 -13.23
N GLU A 69 5.50 -22.57 -13.68
CA GLU A 69 6.72 -22.89 -12.93
C GLU A 69 6.80 -22.13 -11.61
N TRP A 70 6.52 -20.82 -11.63
CA TRP A 70 6.53 -19.98 -10.43
C TRP A 70 5.39 -20.35 -9.48
N GLY A 71 4.19 -20.59 -10.02
CA GLY A 71 3.03 -21.02 -9.23
C GLY A 71 3.26 -22.35 -8.51
N ASN A 72 3.91 -23.32 -9.16
CA ASN A 72 4.26 -24.60 -8.52
C ASN A 72 5.37 -24.46 -7.47
N LYS A 73 6.31 -23.53 -7.67
CA LYS A 73 7.47 -23.35 -6.79
C LYS A 73 7.16 -22.51 -5.55
N PHE A 74 6.21 -21.59 -5.65
CA PHE A 74 5.85 -20.65 -4.58
C PHE A 74 4.40 -20.82 -4.15
N GLN A 75 4.03 -22.05 -3.77
CA GLN A 75 2.75 -22.31 -3.13
C GLN A 75 2.80 -21.93 -1.65
N PHE A 76 2.60 -20.66 -1.37
CA PHE A 76 2.36 -20.19 -0.02
C PHE A 76 0.87 -20.29 0.27
N PRO A 77 0.46 -20.85 1.42
CA PRO A 77 -0.93 -20.78 1.83
C PRO A 77 -1.34 -19.31 1.95
N HIS A 78 -2.38 -18.91 1.21
CA HIS A 78 -2.96 -17.58 1.32
C HIS A 78 -3.47 -17.40 2.75
N LEU A 79 -2.85 -16.49 3.51
CA LEU A 79 -3.23 -16.24 4.90
C LEU A 79 -4.64 -15.64 5.02
N LEU A 80 -5.02 -14.83 4.02
CA LEU A 80 -6.32 -14.18 3.89
C LEU A 80 -6.74 -14.25 2.40
N PRO A 81 -7.40 -15.34 1.96
CA PRO A 81 -7.92 -15.40 0.60
C PRO A 81 -8.94 -14.28 0.39
N ASP A 82 -8.86 -13.62 -0.77
CA ASP A 82 -9.72 -12.49 -1.16
C ASP A 82 -9.80 -11.36 -0.13
N TYR A 83 -8.79 -11.25 0.74
CA TYR A 83 -8.75 -10.30 1.84
C TYR A 83 -9.94 -10.42 2.81
N GLY A 84 -10.64 -11.56 2.78
CA GLY A 84 -11.84 -11.83 3.55
C GLY A 84 -11.57 -12.21 4.99
N ILE A 85 -12.48 -11.81 5.89
CA ILE A 85 -12.44 -12.22 7.29
C ILE A 85 -13.63 -13.16 7.54
N PRO A 86 -13.40 -14.41 7.98
CA PRO A 86 -14.48 -15.36 8.24
C PRO A 86 -15.54 -14.76 9.18
N GLY A 87 -16.81 -14.77 8.75
CA GLY A 87 -17.92 -14.23 9.52
C GLY A 87 -18.13 -12.71 9.43
N ALA A 88 -17.30 -11.99 8.66
CA ALA A 88 -17.51 -10.58 8.33
C ALA A 88 -18.15 -10.43 6.93
N ASN A 89 -18.79 -9.28 6.70
CA ASN A 89 -19.17 -8.86 5.35
C ASN A 89 -17.90 -8.66 4.49
N GLU A 90 -17.93 -9.05 3.22
CA GLU A 90 -16.79 -8.99 2.29
C GLU A 90 -16.15 -7.61 2.21
N VAL A 91 -16.95 -6.55 2.08
CA VAL A 91 -16.47 -5.16 2.01
C VAL A 91 -15.80 -4.74 3.33
N LEU A 92 -16.41 -5.11 4.47
CA LEU A 92 -15.83 -4.83 5.77
C LEU A 92 -14.52 -5.60 5.98
N GLY A 93 -14.49 -6.88 5.58
CA GLY A 93 -13.31 -7.73 5.61
C GLY A 93 -12.16 -7.11 4.81
N TYR A 94 -12.45 -6.65 3.60
CA TYR A 94 -11.49 -5.98 2.73
C TYR A 94 -10.87 -4.73 3.39
N TYR A 95 -11.69 -3.82 3.91
CA TYR A 95 -11.18 -2.60 4.57
C TYR A 95 -10.38 -2.92 5.84
N VAL A 96 -10.82 -3.88 6.65
CA VAL A 96 -10.08 -4.30 7.84
C VAL A 96 -8.74 -4.91 7.44
N SER A 97 -8.71 -5.80 6.44
CA SER A 97 -7.48 -6.36 5.88
C SER A 97 -6.53 -5.27 5.37
N ALA A 98 -7.04 -4.24 4.70
CA ALA A 98 -6.25 -3.10 4.24
C ALA A 98 -5.61 -2.33 5.41
N ILE A 99 -6.37 -2.04 6.46
CA ILE A 99 -5.85 -1.35 7.66
C ILE A 99 -4.77 -2.19 8.33
N VAL A 100 -5.01 -3.50 8.50
CA VAL A 100 -4.04 -4.42 9.09
C VAL A 100 -2.76 -4.46 8.26
N GLY A 101 -2.87 -4.55 6.94
CA GLY A 101 -1.73 -4.52 6.03
C GLY A 101 -0.89 -3.25 6.16
N VAL A 102 -1.54 -2.08 6.24
CA VAL A 102 -0.85 -0.79 6.46
C VAL A 102 -0.12 -0.76 7.79
N VAL A 103 -0.77 -1.20 8.88
CA VAL A 103 -0.16 -1.26 10.21
C VAL A 103 1.05 -2.18 10.22
N LEU A 104 0.95 -3.36 9.62
CA LEU A 104 2.06 -4.31 9.51
C LEU A 104 3.23 -3.72 8.71
N LEU A 105 2.95 -3.05 7.60
CA LEU A 105 3.98 -2.39 6.79
C LEU A 105 4.74 -1.34 7.60
N PHE A 106 4.03 -0.47 8.33
CA PHE A 106 4.66 0.53 9.20
C PHE A 106 5.47 -0.11 10.33
N ALA A 107 4.96 -1.20 10.94
CA ALA A 107 5.67 -1.92 11.98
C ALA A 107 7.00 -2.51 11.46
N VAL A 108 6.99 -3.15 10.29
CA VAL A 108 8.19 -3.68 9.64
C VAL A 108 9.18 -2.55 9.35
N TYR A 109 8.74 -1.45 8.73
CA TYR A 109 9.59 -0.29 8.45
C TYR A 109 10.20 0.30 9.71
N PHE A 110 9.41 0.43 10.78
CA PHE A 110 9.87 0.95 12.05
C PHE A 110 10.95 0.06 12.67
N ILE A 111 10.76 -1.26 12.66
CA ILE A 111 11.75 -2.23 13.15
C ILE A 111 13.03 -2.14 12.34
N LEU A 112 12.94 -2.14 11.00
CA LEU A 112 14.10 -2.02 10.12
C LEU A 112 14.86 -0.70 10.35
N ALA A 113 14.15 0.42 10.45
CA ALA A 113 14.74 1.72 10.73
C ALA A 113 15.49 1.73 12.06
N LYS A 114 14.91 1.13 13.11
CA LYS A 114 15.54 1.01 14.43
C LYS A 114 16.82 0.17 14.37
N ILE A 115 16.79 -0.97 13.67
CA ILE A 115 17.96 -1.85 13.51
C ILE A 115 19.10 -1.11 12.79
N ILE A 116 18.78 -0.41 11.70
CA ILE A 116 19.76 0.35 10.90
C ILE A 116 20.33 1.52 11.72
N SER A 117 19.48 2.28 12.41
CA SER A 117 19.93 3.43 13.21
C SER A 117 20.84 2.99 14.36
N ASN A 118 20.52 1.88 15.03
CA ASN A 118 21.30 1.41 16.17
C ASN A 118 22.73 0.99 15.75
N LYS A 119 22.90 0.50 14.51
CA LYS A 119 24.21 0.16 13.93
C LYS A 119 25.08 1.40 13.65
N ASN A 120 24.46 2.54 13.33
CA ASN A 120 25.18 3.80 13.08
C ASN A 120 25.60 4.49 14.39
N SER A 121 24.91 4.23 15.50
CA SER A 121 25.23 4.80 16.82
C SER A 121 26.30 4.04 17.61
N SER A 122 26.69 2.84 17.18
CA SER A 122 27.74 2.03 17.82
C SER A 122 29.10 2.12 17.10
N LYS A 123 29.29 3.13 16.24
CA LYS A 123 30.50 3.40 15.46
C LYS A 123 31.01 4.79 15.80
#